data_AF-A0A3D0I8Z4-F1
#
_entry.id   AF-A0A3D0I8Z4-F1
#
_cell.length_a   1.000
_cell.length_b   1.000
_cell.length_c   1.000
_cell.angle_alpha   90.00
_cell.angle_beta   90.00
_cell.angle_gamma   90.00
#
_symmetry.space_group_name_H-M   'P 1'
#
loop_
_entity.id
_entity.type
_entity.pdbx_description
1 polymer ?
#
loop_
_entity_poly.entity_id
_entity_poly.type
_entity_poly.pdbx_seq_one_letter_code
_entity_poly.pdbx_strand_id
1 'polypeptide(L)'
;KWTCEPLELQPPLTVTIQKERWLRKFDTATSIPEEIPLDHTEQPLDKKRPLPVLGCNAELTKVRLQGARWWTLGLESFGTMATVENSLRAVAAVLAARRPPDLGTGELASYPAWLRNHI
;
A
#
# COMPACT_ATOMS: atom_id res chain seq x y z
N LYS A 1 13.22 0.50 24.69
CA LYS A 1 11.89 0.98 24.22
C LYS A 1 12.06 2.47 23.95
N TRP A 2 11.85 2.92 22.72
CA TRP A 2 11.87 4.34 22.40
C TRP A 2 10.54 4.95 22.88
N THR A 3 10.60 6.03 23.65
CA THR A 3 9.42 6.80 24.05
C THR A 3 9.49 8.15 23.36
N CYS A 4 8.40 8.56 22.73
CA CYS A 4 8.25 9.88 22.13
C CYS A 4 7.21 10.65 22.95
N GLU A 5 7.41 11.96 23.10
CA GLU A 5 6.39 12.83 23.69
C GLU A 5 5.11 12.79 22.82
N PRO A 6 3.91 12.90 23.44
CA PRO A 6 2.66 12.92 22.69
C PRO A 6 2.62 14.11 21.74
N LEU A 7 2.36 13.84 20.46
CA LEU A 7 2.18 14.88 19.45
C LEU A 7 0.76 15.45 19.56
N GLU A 8 0.64 16.70 20.02
CA GLU A 8 -0.63 17.44 19.94
C GLU A 8 -0.73 18.16 18.59
N LEU A 9 -1.80 17.85 17.85
CA LEU A 9 -2.09 18.50 16.56
C LEU A 9 -2.88 19.79 16.82
N GLN A 10 -2.34 20.94 16.39
CA GLN A 10 -3.05 22.21 16.45
C GLN A 10 -4.05 22.30 15.28
N PRO A 11 -5.38 22.36 15.52
CA PRO A 11 -6.39 22.35 14.46
C PRO A 11 -6.18 23.32 13.29
N PRO A 12 -5.79 24.60 13.48
CA PRO A 12 -5.55 25.50 12.35
C PRO A 12 -4.36 25.11 11.46
N LEU A 13 -3.50 24.19 11.92
CA LEU A 13 -2.36 23.64 11.17
C LEU A 13 -2.64 22.22 10.63
N THR A 14 -3.88 21.74 10.74
CA THR A 14 -4.25 20.40 10.25
C THR A 14 -4.99 20.46 8.93
N VAL A 15 -4.70 19.48 8.07
CA VAL A 15 -5.42 19.24 6.82
C VAL A 15 -6.21 17.95 6.96
N THR A 16 -7.54 18.05 6.87
CA THR A 16 -8.40 16.87 6.89
C THR A 16 -8.39 16.17 5.54
N ILE A 17 -8.08 14.88 5.57
CA ILE A 17 -8.11 13.98 4.42
C ILE A 17 -8.97 12.76 4.75
N GLN A 18 -9.66 12.22 3.76
CA GLN A 18 -10.34 10.93 3.89
C GLN A 18 -9.58 9.89 3.07
N LYS A 19 -9.40 8.68 3.64
CA LYS A 19 -8.73 7.57 2.97
C LYS A 19 -9.64 6.35 2.95
N GLU A 20 -9.72 5.71 1.80
CA GLU A 20 -10.28 4.36 1.65
C GLU A 20 -9.22 3.49 1.00
N ARG A 21 -9.01 2.30 1.55
CA ARG A 21 -7.86 1.45 1.27
C ARG A 21 -8.30 0.05 0.91
N TRP A 22 -7.71 -0.50 -0.15
CA TRP A 22 -7.88 -1.89 -0.55
C TRP A 22 -6.51 -2.57 -0.53
N LEU A 23 -6.44 -3.73 0.11
CA LEU A 23 -5.21 -4.51 0.27
C LEU A 23 -5.30 -5.83 -0.48
N ARG A 24 -4.21 -6.17 -1.17
CA ARG A 24 -3.98 -7.49 -1.74
C ARG A 24 -2.65 -8.01 -1.21
N LYS A 25 -2.60 -9.28 -0.81
CA LYS A 25 -1.41 -9.90 -0.22
C LYS A 25 -0.93 -11.01 -1.13
N PHE A 26 0.36 -11.01 -1.44
CA PHE A 26 0.99 -12.02 -2.26
C PHE A 26 2.05 -12.78 -1.47
N ASP A 27 1.99 -14.10 -1.57
CA ASP A 27 3.09 -15.00 -1.23
C ASP A 27 4.04 -15.09 -2.43
N THR A 28 5.33 -14.95 -2.19
CA THR A 28 6.36 -15.03 -3.24
C THR A 28 7.44 -16.06 -2.92
N ALA A 29 7.14 -17.02 -2.03
CA ALA A 29 8.05 -18.11 -1.69
C ALA A 29 8.30 -19.07 -2.88
N THR A 30 7.37 -19.11 -3.84
CA THR A 30 7.53 -19.88 -5.09
C THR A 30 7.89 -18.96 -6.26
N SER A 31 8.24 -19.56 -7.41
CA SER A 31 8.59 -18.81 -8.62
C SER A 31 7.45 -17.96 -9.19
N ILE A 32 6.20 -18.26 -8.85
CA ILE A 32 5.02 -17.53 -9.31
C ILE A 32 4.33 -16.92 -8.08
N PRO A 33 4.17 -15.59 -8.01
CA PRO A 33 3.45 -14.96 -6.90
C PRO A 33 2.02 -15.50 -6.78
N GLU A 34 1.67 -15.99 -5.59
CA GLU A 34 0.33 -16.45 -5.26
C GLU A 34 -0.39 -15.38 -4.48
N GLU A 35 -1.57 -14.95 -4.95
CA GLU A 35 -2.41 -14.04 -4.20
C GLU A 35 -3.18 -14.79 -3.11
N ILE A 36 -3.11 -14.29 -1.89
CA ILE A 36 -3.83 -14.82 -0.73
C ILE A 36 -5.19 -14.12 -0.66
N PRO A 37 -6.32 -14.84 -0.79
CA PRO A 37 -7.64 -14.26 -0.60
C PRO A 37 -7.82 -13.75 0.83
N LEU A 38 -8.31 -12.52 0.98
CA LEU A 38 -8.49 -11.85 2.27
C LEU A 38 -9.98 -11.63 2.58
N ASP A 39 -10.33 -11.59 3.87
CA ASP A 39 -11.61 -11.08 4.34
C ASP A 39 -11.60 -9.56 4.50
N HIS A 40 -12.73 -9.00 4.95
CA HIS A 40 -12.91 -7.57 5.21
C HIS A 40 -12.05 -7.01 6.37
N THR A 41 -11.41 -7.89 7.16
CA THR A 41 -10.44 -7.53 8.20
C THR A 41 -9.00 -7.73 7.72
N GLU A 42 -8.81 -7.96 6.42
CA GLU A 42 -7.52 -8.18 5.76
C GLU A 42 -6.77 -9.43 6.25
N GLN A 43 -7.49 -10.37 6.85
CA GLN A 43 -6.95 -11.67 7.24
C GLN A 43 -7.18 -12.69 6.13
N PRO A 44 -6.33 -13.72 5.98
CA PRO A 44 -6.58 -14.81 5.04
C PRO A 44 -7.98 -15.42 5.24
N LEU A 45 -8.67 -15.73 4.14
CA LEU A 45 -9.96 -16.45 4.18
C LEU A 45 -9.78 -17.85 4.75
N ASP A 46 -8.72 -18.56 4.35
CA ASP A 46 -8.33 -19.82 4.98
C ASP A 46 -7.57 -19.52 6.28
N LYS A 47 -8.25 -19.69 7.42
CA LYS A 47 -7.69 -19.47 8.75
C LYS A 47 -6.58 -20.45 9.15
N LYS A 48 -6.42 -21.56 8.42
CA LYS A 48 -5.33 -22.52 8.64
C LYS A 48 -4.08 -22.16 7.86
N ARG A 49 -4.19 -21.28 6.85
CA ARG A 49 -3.05 -20.86 6.05
C ARG A 49 -2.13 -19.95 6.88
N PRO A 50 -0.83 -20.27 6.99
CA PRO A 50 0.12 -19.36 7.62
C PRO A 50 0.30 -18.09 6.78
N LEU A 51 0.59 -16.97 7.44
CA LEU A 51 1.02 -15.78 6.72
C LEU A 51 2.38 -16.04 6.05
N PRO A 52 2.59 -15.50 4.84
CA PRO A 52 3.84 -15.69 4.12
C PRO A 52 5.00 -15.05 4.88
N VAL A 53 6.15 -15.73 4.91
CA VAL A 53 7.41 -15.19 5.45
C VAL A 53 8.08 -14.25 4.43
N LEU A 54 7.78 -14.44 3.15
CA LEU A 54 8.31 -13.70 2.00
C LEU A 54 7.16 -13.33 1.06
N GLY A 55 7.00 -12.06 0.75
CA GLY A 55 5.85 -11.61 -0.04
C GLY A 55 5.88 -10.14 -0.39
N CYS A 56 4.80 -9.69 -0.99
CA CYS A 56 4.55 -8.28 -1.24
C CYS A 56 3.07 -7.97 -1.03
N ASN A 57 2.78 -6.91 -0.31
CA ASN A 57 1.45 -6.33 -0.27
C ASN A 57 1.31 -5.34 -1.43
N ALA A 58 0.14 -5.30 -2.05
CA ALA A 58 -0.26 -4.26 -2.99
C ALA A 58 -1.45 -3.51 -2.40
N GLU A 59 -1.30 -2.21 -2.23
CA GLU A 59 -2.29 -1.34 -1.64
C GLU A 59 -2.75 -0.30 -2.65
N LEU A 60 -4.06 -0.23 -2.87
CA LEU A 60 -4.67 0.91 -3.56
C LEU A 60 -5.36 1.77 -2.51
N THR A 61 -5.02 3.05 -2.47
CA THR A 61 -5.65 4.00 -1.56
C THR A 61 -6.26 5.15 -2.34
N LYS A 62 -7.56 5.38 -2.11
CA LYS A 62 -8.27 6.56 -2.57
C LYS A 62 -8.17 7.62 -1.49
N VAL A 63 -7.65 8.79 -1.85
CA VAL A 63 -7.56 9.94 -0.96
C VAL A 63 -8.57 11.00 -1.42
N ARG A 64 -9.33 11.58 -0.49
CA ARG A 64 -10.14 12.77 -0.74
C ARG A 64 -9.56 13.94 0.04
N LEU A 65 -9.29 15.03 -0.67
CA LEU A 65 -8.76 16.28 -0.14
C LEU A 65 -9.52 17.44 -0.80
N GLN A 66 -10.14 18.30 0.00
CA GLN A 66 -10.91 19.48 -0.49
C GLN A 66 -11.91 19.15 -1.64
N GLY A 67 -12.54 17.98 -1.61
CA GLY A 67 -13.46 17.52 -2.66
C GLY A 67 -12.81 16.89 -3.89
N ALA A 68 -11.49 17.07 -4.08
CA ALA A 68 -10.71 16.37 -5.10
C ALA A 68 -10.43 14.92 -4.70
N ARG A 69 -10.37 14.04 -5.71
CA ARG A 69 -10.08 12.61 -5.55
C ARG A 69 -8.71 12.30 -6.12
N TRP A 70 -7.91 11.63 -5.30
CA TRP A 70 -6.55 11.19 -5.60
C TRP A 70 -6.42 9.68 -5.38
N TRP A 71 -5.42 9.09 -6.01
CA TRP A 71 -5.12 7.67 -5.87
C TRP A 71 -3.63 7.48 -5.58
N THR A 72 -3.32 6.52 -4.72
CA THR A 72 -1.95 6.04 -4.51
C THR A 72 -1.92 4.52 -4.66
N LEU A 73 -0.92 4.01 -5.37
CA LEU A 73 -0.61 2.59 -5.46
C LEU A 73 0.69 2.32 -4.69
N GLY A 74 0.62 1.55 -3.62
CA GLY A 74 1.76 1.13 -2.81
C GLY A 74 2.09 -0.34 -3.03
N LEU A 75 3.38 -0.64 -3.14
CA LEU A 75 3.90 -2.00 -3.12
C LEU A 75 4.90 -2.13 -1.98
N GLU A 76 4.64 -3.05 -1.06
CA GLU A 76 5.46 -3.25 0.13
C GLU A 76 5.91 -4.71 0.21
N SER A 77 7.15 -4.95 -0.22
CA SER A 77 7.80 -6.26 -0.15
C SER A 77 8.42 -6.51 1.22
N PHE A 78 8.26 -7.72 1.76
CA PHE A 78 8.84 -8.15 3.03
C PHE A 78 9.56 -9.49 2.87
N GLY A 79 10.55 -9.73 3.72
CA GLY A 79 11.45 -10.88 3.64
C GLY A 79 12.88 -10.46 3.97
N THR A 80 13.87 -11.12 3.38
CA THR A 80 15.28 -10.72 3.51
C THR A 80 15.64 -9.61 2.52
N MET A 81 16.73 -8.87 2.77
CA MET A 81 17.23 -7.88 1.81
C MET A 81 17.55 -8.48 0.42
N ALA A 82 17.94 -9.75 0.37
CA ALA A 82 18.23 -10.44 -0.88
C ALA A 82 16.96 -10.78 -1.70
N THR A 83 15.78 -10.77 -1.07
CA THR A 83 14.54 -11.26 -1.69
C THR A 83 13.51 -10.16 -1.97
N VAL A 84 13.55 -9.04 -1.22
CA VAL A 84 12.55 -7.97 -1.33
C VAL A 84 12.42 -7.40 -2.74
N GLU A 85 13.54 -7.13 -3.43
CA GLU A 85 13.50 -6.60 -4.79
C GLU A 85 12.82 -7.58 -5.77
N ASN A 86 13.14 -8.86 -5.66
CA ASN A 86 12.56 -9.89 -6.52
C ASN A 86 11.05 -10.05 -6.28
N SER A 87 10.63 -10.06 -5.01
CA SER A 87 9.21 -10.10 -4.65
C SER A 87 8.45 -8.89 -5.17
N LEU A 88 9.03 -7.69 -5.04
CA LEU A 88 8.46 -6.44 -5.55
C LEU A 88 8.25 -6.52 -7.07
N ARG A 89 9.30 -6.88 -7.82
CA ARG A 89 9.26 -6.99 -9.29
C ARG A 89 8.25 -8.04 -9.76
N ALA A 90 8.23 -9.20 -9.11
CA ALA A 90 7.33 -10.29 -9.47
C ALA A 90 5.85 -9.89 -9.27
N VAL A 91 5.52 -9.25 -8.15
CA VAL A 91 4.16 -8.78 -7.90
C VAL A 91 3.78 -7.61 -8.79
N ALA A 92 4.69 -6.65 -9.04
CA ALA A 92 4.44 -5.58 -10.01
C ALA A 92 4.12 -6.13 -11.41
N ALA A 93 4.85 -7.16 -11.86
CA ALA A 93 4.59 -7.82 -13.14
C ALA A 93 3.21 -8.52 -13.16
N VAL A 94 2.85 -9.23 -12.08
CA VAL A 94 1.52 -9.86 -11.95
C VAL A 94 0.40 -8.82 -11.99
N LEU A 95 0.58 -7.68 -11.34
CA LEU A 95 -0.41 -6.59 -11.38
C LEU A 95 -0.52 -5.99 -12.77
N ALA A 96 0.61 -5.69 -13.43
CA ALA A 96 0.63 -5.14 -14.79
C ALA A 96 -0.06 -6.09 -15.79
N ALA A 97 0.18 -7.39 -15.68
CA ALA A 97 -0.43 -8.40 -16.54
C ALA A 97 -1.96 -8.46 -16.42
N ARG A 98 -2.52 -8.05 -15.27
CA ARG A 98 -3.97 -7.96 -15.04
C ARG A 98 -4.62 -6.70 -15.63
N ARG A 99 -3.83 -5.85 -16.31
CA ARG A 99 -4.30 -4.63 -16.99
C ARG A 99 -5.11 -3.73 -16.04
N PRO A 100 -4.46 -3.17 -15.00
CA PRO A 100 -5.13 -2.27 -14.08
C PRO A 100 -5.71 -1.07 -14.85
N PRO A 101 -6.74 -0.40 -14.31
CA PRO A 101 -7.25 0.82 -14.91
C PRO A 101 -6.12 1.86 -15.00
N ASP A 102 -6.22 2.72 -16.01
CA ASP A 102 -5.34 3.88 -16.10
C ASP A 102 -5.57 4.79 -14.88
N LEU A 103 -4.52 5.02 -14.11
CA LEU A 103 -4.53 5.90 -12.93
C LEU A 103 -4.11 7.33 -13.29
N GLY A 104 -3.81 7.61 -14.56
CA GLY A 104 -3.32 8.88 -15.05
C GLY A 104 -1.84 9.13 -14.73
N THR A 105 -1.43 10.38 -14.86
CA THR A 105 -0.06 10.81 -14.54
C THR A 105 0.12 10.98 -13.04
N GLY A 106 1.14 10.34 -12.48
CA GLY A 106 1.53 10.53 -11.08
C GLY A 106 2.42 11.74 -10.85
N GLU A 107 2.48 12.21 -9.61
CA GLU A 107 3.40 13.23 -9.14
C GLU A 107 4.54 12.60 -8.34
N LEU A 108 5.78 12.99 -8.63
CA LEU A 108 6.93 12.58 -7.82
C LEU A 108 7.03 13.50 -6.59
N ALA A 109 6.40 13.09 -5.49
CA ALA A 109 6.39 13.87 -4.26
C ALA A 109 6.33 12.96 -3.02
N SER A 110 6.93 13.42 -1.92
CA SER A 110 6.60 12.88 -0.60
C SER A 110 5.19 13.33 -0.19
N TYR A 111 4.57 12.66 0.78
CA TYR A 111 3.22 13.04 1.24
C TYR A 111 3.11 14.52 1.65
N PRO A 112 4.06 15.10 2.42
CA PRO A 112 4.03 16.53 2.73
C PRO A 112 4.27 17.45 1.53
N ALA A 113 5.11 17.03 0.58
CA ALA A 113 5.34 17.80 -0.65
C ALA A 113 4.11 17.81 -1.55
N TRP A 114 3.42 16.67 -1.67
CA TRP A 114 2.14 16.57 -2.35
C TRP A 114 1.08 17.45 -1.67
N LEU A 115 0.89 17.34 -0.35
CA LEU A 115 -0.07 18.17 0.38
C LEU A 115 0.16 19.67 0.14
N ARG A 116 1.40 20.13 0.21
CA ARG A 116 1.76 21.55 0.00
C ARG A 116 1.30 22.10 -1.35
N ASN A 117 1.20 21.26 -2.37
CA ASN A 117 0.81 21.69 -3.72
C ASN A 117 -0.71 21.65 -3.95
N HIS A 118 -1.48 21.05 -3.03
CA HIS A 118 -2.90 20.73 -3.22
C HIS A 118 -3.81 21.18 -2.05
N ILE A 119 -3.29 22.02 -1.14
CA ILE A 119 -4.05 22.61 -0.03
C ILE A 119 -4.13 24.13 -0.14
#